data_AF-A0A0R2V7V7-F1
#
_entry.id   AF-A0A0R2V7V7-F1
#
_cell.length_a   1.000
_cell.length_b   1.000
_cell.length_c   1.000
_cell.angle_alpha   90.00
_cell.angle_beta   90.00
_cell.angle_gamma   90.00
#
_symmetry.space_group_name_H-M   'P 1'
#
loop_
_entity.id
_entity.type
_entity.pdbx_description
1 polymer ?
#
loop_
_entity_poly.entity_id
_entity_poly.type
_entity_poly.pdbx_seq_one_letter_code
_entity_poly.pdbx_strand_id
1 'polypeptide(L)'
;MNDKIARPLIYEELGLNPIWKELVRKDAPVNMIAFYQELEHKQCPFLILAITDEADIAGKQKLFKNITNYLSSITDRKNDNFKILSAFDMSLIDLATNPHYILLIADELRCSEEGFGKRYHSSIIIRTKVTLDQMIKTPKKKAVLWEDIQLLFNKLENK
;
A
#
# COMPACT_ATOMS: atom_id res chain seq x y z
N MET A 1 52.68 -32.74 9.65
CA MET A 1 51.47 -32.70 10.48
C MET A 1 51.37 -31.32 11.10
N ASN A 2 50.46 -30.50 10.57
CA ASN A 2 49.87 -29.39 11.30
C ASN A 2 48.48 -29.27 10.70
N ASP A 3 47.53 -29.95 11.35
CA ASP A 3 46.10 -29.87 11.09
C ASP A 3 45.70 -28.41 11.17
N LYS A 4 45.65 -27.76 10.00
CA LYS A 4 44.86 -26.55 9.83
C LYS A 4 43.42 -27.03 9.86
N ILE A 5 42.88 -27.23 11.07
CA ILE A 5 41.43 -27.30 11.27
C ILE A 5 40.87 -26.12 10.51
N ALA A 6 40.19 -26.44 9.41
CA ALA A 6 39.70 -25.43 8.51
C ALA A 6 38.74 -24.57 9.34
N ARG A 7 39.00 -23.27 9.40
CA ARG A 7 38.17 -22.28 10.10
C ARG A 7 36.65 -22.49 9.92
N PRO A 8 36.13 -22.98 8.78
CA PRO A 8 34.71 -23.32 8.62
C PRO A 8 34.17 -24.33 9.65
N LEU A 9 34.95 -25.36 10.01
CA LEU A 9 34.52 -26.38 10.98
C LEU A 9 34.29 -25.80 12.39
N ILE A 10 35.02 -24.75 12.75
CA ILE A 10 34.88 -24.11 14.06
C ILE A 10 33.56 -23.33 14.15
N TYR A 11 33.04 -22.81 13.03
CA TYR A 11 31.77 -22.05 13.00
C TYR A 11 30.54 -22.95 13.08
N GLU A 12 30.59 -24.14 12.48
CA GLU A 12 29.52 -25.15 12.57
C GLU A 12 29.42 -25.76 13.98
N GLU A 13 30.55 -26.16 14.57
CA GLU A 13 30.59 -26.77 15.91
C GLU A 13 30.18 -25.81 17.04
N LEU A 14 30.34 -24.49 16.83
CA LEU A 14 29.95 -23.45 17.79
C LEU A 14 28.52 -22.90 17.57
N GLY A 15 27.79 -23.38 16.56
CA GLY A 15 26.43 -22.90 16.24
C GLY A 15 26.37 -21.44 15.76
N LEU A 16 27.50 -20.87 15.35
CA LEU A 16 27.62 -19.47 14.93
C LEU A 16 27.68 -19.41 13.41
N ASN A 17 26.53 -19.53 12.76
CA ASN A 17 26.42 -19.32 11.31
C ASN A 17 26.73 -17.84 10.98
N PRO A 18 27.82 -17.52 10.28
CA PRO A 18 28.14 -16.14 9.96
C PRO A 18 27.24 -15.69 8.80
N ILE A 19 26.15 -15.00 9.14
CA ILE A 19 25.33 -14.27 8.17
C ILE A 19 26.12 -13.03 7.73
N TRP A 20 26.99 -13.15 6.73
CA TRP A 20 27.59 -11.98 6.09
C TRP A 20 27.61 -12.10 4.56
N LYS A 21 26.96 -11.11 3.94
CA LYS A 21 27.16 -10.61 2.57
C LYS A 21 26.75 -11.56 1.43
N GLU A 22 25.46 -11.64 1.18
CA GLU A 22 25.01 -11.65 -0.20
C GLU A 22 25.09 -10.23 -0.78
N LEU A 23 25.54 -10.14 -2.02
CA LEU A 23 25.68 -8.90 -2.79
C LEU A 23 24.48 -7.98 -2.58
N VAL A 24 24.75 -6.75 -2.12
CA VAL A 24 23.82 -5.64 -2.31
C VAL A 24 23.72 -5.41 -3.82
N ARG A 25 22.75 -6.07 -4.46
CA ARG A 25 22.17 -5.58 -5.72
C ARG A 25 21.70 -4.16 -5.43
N LYS A 26 22.11 -3.20 -6.27
CA LYS A 26 21.63 -1.80 -6.21
C LYS A 26 20.13 -1.65 -6.50
N ASP A 27 19.43 -2.76 -6.75
CA ASP A 27 17.99 -2.88 -6.95
C ASP A 27 17.38 -3.92 -5.99
N ALA A 28 17.68 -3.80 -4.69
CA ALA A 28 16.87 -4.52 -3.71
C ALA A 28 15.43 -4.01 -3.86
N PRO A 29 14.42 -4.88 -4.06
CA PRO A 29 13.05 -4.44 -3.96
C PRO A 29 12.89 -3.88 -2.56
N VAL A 30 12.62 -2.57 -2.45
CA VAL A 30 12.03 -2.05 -1.22
C VAL A 30 10.83 -2.97 -1.00
N ASN A 31 10.78 -3.69 0.12
CA ASN A 31 9.64 -4.55 0.45
C ASN A 31 8.43 -3.64 0.58
N MET A 32 7.76 -3.38 -0.54
CA MET A 32 6.65 -2.47 -0.62
C MET A 32 5.42 -3.22 -0.12
N ILE A 33 4.78 -2.63 0.87
CA ILE A 33 3.56 -3.17 1.45
C ILE A 33 2.40 -2.39 0.87
N ALA A 34 1.41 -3.11 0.35
CA ALA A 34 0.15 -2.52 -0.09
C ALA A 34 -0.93 -2.75 0.97
N PHE A 35 -1.62 -1.68 1.34
CA PHE A 35 -2.90 -1.74 2.04
C PHE A 35 -4.00 -1.42 1.07
N TYR A 36 -5.06 -2.21 1.06
CA TYR A 36 -6.13 -1.96 0.10
C TYR A 36 -7.50 -2.34 0.63
N GLN A 37 -8.50 -1.68 0.05
CA GLN A 37 -9.89 -2.03 0.23
C GLN A 37 -10.70 -1.64 -1.01
N GLU A 38 -11.53 -2.57 -1.46
CA GLU A 38 -12.45 -2.34 -2.56
C GLU A 38 -13.80 -1.88 -2.07
N LEU A 39 -14.31 -0.90 -2.78
CA LEU A 39 -15.63 -0.34 -2.57
C LEU A 39 -16.35 -0.23 -3.91
N GLU A 40 -17.66 -0.21 -3.87
CA GLU A 40 -18.53 0.07 -5.00
C GLU A 40 -19.21 1.41 -4.73
N HIS A 41 -19.46 2.22 -5.77
CA HIS A 41 -20.44 3.30 -5.75
C HIS A 41 -21.35 3.19 -6.96
N LYS A 42 -22.68 3.06 -6.78
CA LYS A 42 -23.64 2.96 -7.91
C LYS A 42 -23.22 1.91 -8.95
N GLN A 43 -22.80 0.71 -8.50
CA GLN A 43 -22.30 -0.38 -9.35
C GLN A 43 -20.95 -0.08 -10.05
N CYS A 44 -20.26 0.99 -9.67
CA CYS A 44 -18.92 1.32 -10.15
C CYS A 44 -17.88 0.93 -9.08
N PRO A 45 -17.12 -0.17 -9.28
CA PRO A 45 -16.09 -0.58 -8.33
C PRO A 45 -14.88 0.36 -8.39
N PHE A 46 -14.38 0.73 -7.23
CA PHE A 46 -13.16 1.49 -7.05
C PHE A 46 -12.32 0.93 -5.91
N LEU A 47 -11.01 1.14 -6.01
CA LEU A 47 -10.02 0.65 -5.07
C LEU A 47 -9.38 1.83 -4.34
N ILE A 48 -9.31 1.74 -3.01
CA ILE A 48 -8.41 2.58 -2.24
C ILE A 48 -7.15 1.77 -2.01
N LEU A 49 -6.01 2.30 -2.42
CA LEU A 49 -4.73 1.62 -2.35
C LEU A 49 -3.72 2.54 -1.70
N ALA A 50 -3.06 2.07 -0.65
CA ALA A 50 -1.89 2.72 -0.11
C ALA A 50 -0.65 1.85 -0.28
N ILE A 51 0.45 2.46 -0.71
CA ILE A 51 1.73 1.78 -0.87
C ILE A 51 2.74 2.46 0.05
N THR A 52 3.37 1.67 0.91
CA THR A 52 4.33 2.13 1.91
C THR A 52 5.60 1.28 1.88
N ASP A 53 6.67 1.85 2.42
CA ASP A 53 7.84 1.11 2.88
C ASP A 53 7.55 0.38 4.22
N GLU A 54 8.46 -0.51 4.64
CA GLU A 54 8.35 -1.28 5.89
C GLU A 54 8.50 -0.42 7.17
N ALA A 55 8.84 0.86 7.06
CA ALA A 55 8.98 1.71 8.23
C ALA A 55 7.60 2.11 8.79
N ASP A 56 7.35 1.75 10.06
CA ASP A 56 6.10 2.06 10.79
C ASP A 56 4.80 1.55 10.14
N ILE A 57 4.80 0.27 9.75
CA ILE A 57 3.62 -0.42 9.17
C ILE A 57 2.38 -0.29 10.06
N ALA A 58 2.53 -0.41 11.39
CA ALA A 58 1.40 -0.44 12.31
C ALA A 58 0.64 0.91 12.36
N GLY A 59 1.37 2.03 12.40
CA GLY A 59 0.79 3.38 12.37
C GLY A 59 0.05 3.64 11.05
N LYS A 60 0.68 3.28 9.94
CA LYS A 60 0.14 3.44 8.58
C LYS A 60 -1.09 2.56 8.34
N GLN A 61 -1.03 1.30 8.75
CA GLN A 61 -2.16 0.37 8.69
C GLN A 61 -3.36 0.88 9.49
N LYS A 62 -3.14 1.34 10.72
CA LYS A 62 -4.20 1.90 11.57
C LYS A 62 -4.82 3.14 10.93
N LEU A 63 -4.00 4.03 10.36
CA LEU A 63 -4.50 5.21 9.67
C LEU A 63 -5.33 4.83 8.43
N PHE A 64 -4.84 3.90 7.61
CA PHE A 64 -5.57 3.43 6.43
C PHE A 64 -6.93 2.83 6.81
N LYS A 65 -6.97 1.95 7.82
CA LYS A 65 -8.23 1.38 8.33
C LYS A 65 -9.19 2.46 8.82
N ASN A 66 -8.70 3.52 9.46
CA ASN A 66 -9.55 4.63 9.88
C ASN A 66 -10.11 5.42 8.69
N ILE A 67 -9.31 5.61 7.62
CA ILE A 67 -9.75 6.27 6.39
C ILE A 67 -10.87 5.46 5.74
N THR A 68 -10.67 4.15 5.56
CA THR A 68 -11.67 3.32 4.89
C THR A 68 -12.94 3.15 5.72
N ASN A 69 -12.81 2.94 7.04
CA ASN A 69 -13.96 2.92 7.96
C ASN A 69 -14.74 4.25 7.92
N TYR A 70 -14.05 5.38 7.87
CA TYR A 70 -14.72 6.68 7.78
C TYR A 70 -15.49 6.81 6.48
N LEU A 71 -14.91 6.37 5.36
CA LEU A 71 -15.60 6.37 4.08
C LEU A 71 -16.84 5.47 4.12
N SER A 72 -16.73 4.27 4.69
CA SER A 72 -17.89 3.39 4.93
C SER A 72 -18.95 4.03 5.85
N SER A 73 -18.54 4.82 6.85
CA SER A 73 -19.49 5.48 7.75
C SER A 73 -20.23 6.66 7.11
N ILE A 74 -19.60 7.36 6.16
CA ILE A 74 -20.25 8.43 5.38
C ILE A 74 -21.34 7.80 4.51
N THR A 75 -21.06 6.62 3.97
CA THR A 75 -21.95 5.94 3.03
C THR A 75 -23.19 5.40 3.70
N ASP A 76 -23.07 4.86 4.91
CA ASP A 76 -24.20 4.39 5.70
C ASP A 76 -25.17 5.52 6.08
N ARG A 77 -24.65 6.75 6.26
CA ARG A 77 -25.47 7.90 6.71
C ARG A 77 -26.20 8.61 5.57
N LYS A 78 -25.73 8.50 4.33
CA LYS A 78 -26.28 9.23 3.19
C LYS A 78 -27.30 8.43 2.36
N ASN A 79 -27.63 7.19 2.77
CA ASN A 79 -28.43 6.26 1.95
C ASN A 79 -27.80 6.08 0.55
N ASP A 80 -26.48 6.19 0.51
CA ASP A 80 -25.70 6.34 -0.70
C ASP A 80 -25.35 4.94 -1.22
N ASN A 81 -25.28 4.77 -2.54
CA ASN A 81 -25.10 3.47 -3.22
C ASN A 81 -23.67 2.91 -3.07
N PHE A 82 -23.04 3.11 -1.92
CA PHE A 82 -21.70 2.63 -1.66
C PHE A 82 -21.72 1.31 -0.88
N LYS A 83 -20.91 0.36 -1.31
CA LYS A 83 -20.78 -0.95 -0.66
C LYS A 83 -19.32 -1.32 -0.51
N ILE A 84 -18.97 -1.96 0.59
CA ILE A 84 -17.66 -2.58 0.75
C ILE A 84 -17.68 -3.90 -0.03
N LEU A 85 -16.77 -4.08 -0.98
CA LEU A 85 -16.68 -5.31 -1.77
C LEU A 85 -15.64 -6.29 -1.22
N SER A 86 -14.63 -5.78 -0.51
CA SER A 86 -13.56 -6.61 0.07
C SER A 86 -13.33 -6.33 1.55
N ALA A 87 -12.83 -7.34 2.25
CA ALA A 87 -12.19 -7.10 3.54
C ALA A 87 -10.97 -6.19 3.36
N PHE A 88 -10.60 -5.49 4.43
CA PHE A 88 -9.29 -4.84 4.50
C PHE A 88 -8.21 -5.91 4.37
N ASP A 89 -7.26 -5.70 3.47
CA ASP A 89 -6.17 -6.65 3.25
C ASP A 89 -4.83 -5.93 3.10
N MET A 90 -3.77 -6.66 3.45
CA MET A 90 -2.37 -6.24 3.41
C MET A 90 -1.60 -7.31 2.64
N SER A 91 -1.14 -6.98 1.44
CA SER A 91 -0.40 -7.92 0.60
C SER A 91 0.90 -7.31 0.07
N LEU A 92 1.87 -8.19 -0.22
CA LEU A 92 3.05 -7.87 -1.01
C LEU A 92 2.63 -7.84 -2.49
N ILE A 93 1.93 -6.76 -2.86
CA ILE A 93 1.55 -6.37 -4.24
C ILE A 93 1.21 -7.56 -5.14
N ASP A 94 0.18 -8.31 -4.79
CA ASP A 94 -0.58 -9.10 -5.75
C ASP A 94 -2.08 -8.85 -5.49
N LEU A 95 -2.63 -7.90 -6.24
CA LEU A 95 -4.01 -7.47 -6.13
C LEU A 95 -4.80 -8.11 -7.28
N ALA A 96 -5.78 -8.94 -6.96
CA ALA A 96 -6.48 -9.79 -7.93
C ALA A 96 -7.53 -9.05 -8.79
N THR A 97 -7.80 -7.78 -8.52
CA THR A 97 -8.98 -7.07 -9.05
C THR A 97 -8.62 -5.98 -10.06
N ASN A 98 -9.57 -5.64 -10.94
CA ASN A 98 -9.39 -4.62 -11.98
C ASN A 98 -10.46 -3.52 -11.84
N PRO A 99 -10.30 -2.60 -10.89
CA PRO A 99 -11.29 -1.57 -10.56
C PRO A 99 -11.36 -0.48 -11.65
N HIS A 100 -12.48 0.22 -11.75
CA HIS A 100 -12.61 1.34 -12.69
C HIS A 100 -11.80 2.57 -12.24
N TYR A 101 -11.73 2.80 -10.93
CA TYR A 101 -11.02 3.92 -10.33
C TYR A 101 -10.10 3.43 -9.22
N ILE A 102 -8.95 4.08 -9.06
CA ILE A 102 -8.02 3.82 -7.97
C ILE A 102 -7.68 5.14 -7.29
N LEU A 103 -7.91 5.23 -5.98
CA LEU A 103 -7.35 6.29 -5.14
C LEU A 103 -6.02 5.79 -4.57
N LEU A 104 -4.91 6.36 -5.06
CA LEU A 104 -3.55 5.91 -4.74
C LEU A 104 -2.87 6.82 -3.72
N ILE A 105 -2.54 6.26 -2.55
CA ILE A 105 -1.78 6.90 -1.46
C ILE A 105 -0.39 6.27 -1.38
N ALA A 106 0.62 6.84 -2.04
CA ALA A 106 1.97 6.25 -2.07
C ALA A 106 3.00 7.12 -1.34
N ASP A 107 3.83 6.52 -0.48
CA ASP A 107 4.93 7.20 0.21
C ASP A 107 6.11 7.54 -0.73
N GLU A 108 6.35 6.75 -1.78
CA GLU A 108 7.34 7.07 -2.83
C GLU A 108 6.76 6.93 -4.26
N LEU A 109 7.29 7.78 -5.16
CA LEU A 109 7.06 7.72 -6.62
C LEU A 109 7.70 6.51 -7.30
N ARG A 110 8.53 5.74 -6.58
CA ARG A 110 9.28 4.60 -7.13
C ARG A 110 8.49 3.32 -7.26
N CYS A 111 7.18 3.31 -6.96
CA CYS A 111 6.32 2.26 -7.49
C CYS A 111 6.48 2.31 -9.00
N SER A 112 7.24 1.36 -9.56
CA SER A 112 7.56 1.37 -10.98
C SER A 112 6.26 1.56 -11.75
N GLU A 113 6.15 2.72 -12.41
CA GLU A 113 5.01 3.05 -13.24
C GLU A 113 4.78 1.94 -14.28
N GLU A 114 5.84 1.18 -14.59
CA GLU A 114 5.79 0.00 -15.45
C GLU A 114 5.03 -1.20 -14.86
N GLY A 115 5.16 -1.53 -13.58
CA GLY A 115 4.47 -2.69 -12.99
C GLY A 115 3.01 -2.38 -12.65
N PHE A 116 2.81 -1.27 -11.95
CA PHE A 116 1.48 -0.83 -11.51
C PHE A 116 0.64 -0.28 -12.67
N GLY A 117 1.23 0.58 -13.51
CA GLY A 117 0.55 1.19 -14.65
C GLY A 117 0.19 0.19 -15.75
N LYS A 118 0.95 -0.90 -15.94
CA LYS A 118 0.57 -1.99 -16.86
C LYS A 118 -0.58 -2.82 -16.32
N ARG A 119 -0.57 -3.18 -15.04
CA ARG A 119 -1.62 -4.01 -14.43
C ARG A 119 -2.97 -3.30 -14.36
N TYR A 120 -2.94 -1.98 -14.13
CA TYR A 120 -4.13 -1.13 -14.00
C TYR A 120 -4.30 -0.13 -15.13
N HIS A 121 -3.80 -0.44 -16.33
CA HIS A 121 -3.84 0.46 -17.49
C HIS A 121 -5.27 0.89 -17.86
N SER A 122 -6.28 0.07 -17.54
CA SER A 122 -7.70 0.34 -17.75
C SER A 122 -8.35 1.18 -16.65
N SER A 123 -7.67 1.38 -15.53
CA SER A 123 -8.19 2.10 -14.37
C SER A 123 -7.82 3.58 -14.42
N ILE A 124 -8.74 4.45 -14.00
CA ILE A 124 -8.44 5.86 -13.78
C ILE A 124 -7.80 6.01 -12.39
N ILE A 125 -6.52 6.37 -12.37
CA ILE A 125 -5.76 6.54 -11.12
C ILE A 125 -5.84 8.00 -10.66
N ILE A 126 -6.36 8.22 -9.46
CA ILE A 126 -6.35 9.48 -8.73
C ILE A 126 -5.27 9.37 -7.66
N ARG A 127 -4.15 10.03 -7.89
CA ARG A 127 -3.04 10.05 -6.94
C ARG A 127 -3.28 11.11 -5.87
N THR A 128 -3.15 10.74 -4.61
CA THR A 128 -3.26 11.70 -3.51
C THR A 128 -2.03 12.59 -3.42
N LYS A 129 -2.24 13.84 -3.00
CA LYS A 129 -1.15 14.82 -2.83
C LYS A 129 -0.36 14.61 -1.54
N VAL A 130 -0.90 13.80 -0.63
CA VAL A 130 -0.35 13.52 0.70
C VAL A 130 -0.18 12.02 0.87
N THR A 131 0.83 11.65 1.64
CA THR A 131 1.16 10.25 1.95
C THR A 131 0.65 9.88 3.34
N LEU A 132 0.60 8.58 3.68
CA LEU A 132 0.22 8.13 5.03
C LEU A 132 1.16 8.73 6.08
N ASP A 133 2.45 8.69 5.79
CA ASP A 133 3.51 9.20 6.65
C ASP A 133 3.35 10.70 6.96
N GLN A 134 3.04 11.49 5.92
CA GLN A 134 2.77 12.91 6.06
C GLN A 134 1.52 13.20 6.90
N MET A 135 0.48 12.37 6.79
CA MET A 135 -0.76 12.52 7.56
C MET A 135 -0.60 12.12 9.03
N ILE A 136 0.28 11.16 9.32
CA ILE A 136 0.67 10.79 10.68
C ILE A 136 1.44 11.95 11.33
N LYS A 137 2.46 12.47 10.65
CA LYS A 137 3.32 13.56 11.15
C LYS A 137 2.59 14.91 11.23
N THR A 138 1.63 15.16 10.34
CA THR A 138 0.89 16.43 10.28
C THR A 138 -0.60 16.18 10.07
N PRO A 139 -1.41 16.06 11.14
CA PRO A 139 -2.83 15.70 11.05
C PRO A 139 -3.68 16.61 10.17
N LYS A 140 -3.32 17.90 10.04
CA LYS A 140 -4.00 18.85 9.13
C LYS A 140 -3.98 18.41 7.66
N LYS A 141 -2.97 17.62 7.25
CA LYS A 141 -2.87 17.09 5.89
C LYS A 141 -3.97 16.08 5.52
N LYS A 142 -4.71 15.55 6.51
CA LYS A 142 -5.90 14.73 6.25
C LYS A 142 -6.99 15.50 5.50
N ALA A 143 -7.04 16.83 5.61
CA ALA A 143 -7.95 17.67 4.81
C ALA A 143 -7.64 17.59 3.31
N VAL A 144 -6.36 17.44 2.94
CA VAL A 144 -5.96 17.30 1.54
C VAL A 144 -6.42 15.96 0.97
N LEU A 145 -6.31 14.87 1.75
CA LEU A 145 -6.89 13.58 1.39
C LEU A 145 -8.40 13.70 1.16
N TRP A 146 -9.10 14.49 1.98
CA TRP A 146 -10.54 14.70 1.81
C TRP A 146 -10.88 15.40 0.49
N GLU A 147 -10.11 16.41 0.08
CA GLU A 147 -10.27 17.04 -1.23
C GLU A 147 -10.07 16.02 -2.38
N ASP A 148 -9.05 15.16 -2.27
CA ASP A 148 -8.77 14.12 -3.27
C ASP A 148 -9.90 13.06 -3.33
N ILE A 149 -10.52 12.73 -2.19
CA ILE A 149 -11.71 11.85 -2.10
C ILE A 149 -12.94 12.52 -2.73
N GLN A 150 -13.17 13.81 -2.49
CA GLN A 150 -14.26 14.55 -3.12
C GLN A 150 -14.11 14.57 -4.65
N LEU A 151 -12.88 14.71 -5.15
CA LEU A 151 -12.60 14.59 -6.57
C LEU A 151 -12.93 13.20 -7.12
N LEU A 152 -12.60 12.13 -6.38
CA LEU A 152 -12.99 10.77 -6.74
C LEU A 152 -14.51 10.63 -6.83
N PHE A 153 -15.24 11.11 -5.82
CA PHE A 153 -16.70 11.03 -5.78
C PHE A 153 -17.35 11.79 -6.94
N ASN A 154 -16.88 13.00 -7.24
CA ASN A 154 -17.35 13.75 -8.41
C ASN A 154 -17.14 12.97 -9.73
N LYS A 155 -16.02 12.24 -9.86
CA LYS A 155 -15.79 11.40 -11.06
C LYS A 155 -16.64 10.14 -11.08
N LEU A 156 -16.98 9.59 -9.92
CA LEU A 156 -17.89 8.46 -9.79
C LEU A 156 -19.34 8.86 -10.11
N GLU A 157 -19.74 10.10 -9.81
CA GLU A 157 -21.09 10.61 -10.08
C GLU A 157 -21.33 11.05 -11.53
N ASN A 158 -20.27 11.47 -12.24
CA ASN A 158 -20.35 11.91 -13.64
C ASN A 158 -20.16 10.77 -14.67
N LYS A 159 -20.32 9.51 -14.24
CA LYS A 159 -20.27 8.31 -15.09
C LYS A 159 -21.66 7.71 -15.24
#